data_AF-A0AAV3SU65-F1
#
_entry.id   AF-A0AAV3SU65-F1
#
_cell.length_a   1.000
_cell.length_b   1.000
_cell.length_c   1.000
_cell.angle_alpha   90.00
_cell.angle_beta   90.00
_cell.angle_gamma   90.00
#
_symmetry.space_group_name_H-M   'P 1'
#
loop_
_entity.id
_entity.type
_entity.pdbx_description
1 polymer ?
#
loop_
_entity_poly.entity_id
_entity_poly.type
_entity_poly.pdbx_seq_one_letter_code
_entity_poly.pdbx_strand_id
1 'polypeptide(L)'
;MTGETREKIYENEHDAVNDFIERKEAMGRSRRTLNAYSRTLKSFFHEEFPDLAPQDVEVRHIEDYVGALAARDLSQNTKRRYLESLSSFFGWAMKRPRFENITGNPAAVVLEEIPQKYRERPDCATWESAKKIIHNIAEPRNKAIAVILAKTGCRIREALEIEHDDLMLDEGFIRLRERKGGSQTVVPVDNEVEHAIKRYQLIRPDDDSNYLFLSVRGNRVNTTQVQRAVRDAAVKAGVMDEGETRFHRKFTPHTFRTVFTTLMRNQGMKDHILQHIRGDANNRTMDVYTRVDRNDARQEYLECIKSLDL
;
A
#
# COMPACT_ATOMS: atom_id res chain seq x y z
N MET A 1 13.94 -3.20 20.13
CA MET A 1 14.76 -3.14 18.90
C MET A 1 13.86 -3.24 17.69
N THR A 2 13.36 -2.11 17.21
CA THR A 2 12.60 -2.05 15.95
C THR A 2 13.59 -2.12 14.81
N GLY A 3 13.73 -3.29 14.20
CA GLY A 3 14.49 -3.46 12.97
C GLY A 3 13.81 -2.68 11.86
N GLU A 4 14.17 -1.40 11.72
CA GLU A 4 14.10 -0.74 10.42
C GLU A 4 14.92 -1.61 9.49
N THR A 5 14.26 -2.43 8.68
CA THR A 5 14.92 -3.10 7.57
C THR A 5 15.35 -1.97 6.63
N ARG A 6 16.53 -1.38 6.87
CA ARG A 6 17.10 -0.35 6.00
C ARG A 6 16.95 -0.85 4.58
N GLU A 7 16.40 -0.01 3.71
CA GLU A 7 16.22 -0.31 2.29
C GLU A 7 17.62 -0.33 1.64
N LYS A 8 18.35 -1.41 1.91
CA LYS A 8 19.72 -1.66 1.48
C LYS A 8 19.68 -2.31 0.10
N ILE A 9 20.29 -1.66 -0.88
CA ILE A 9 20.64 -2.34 -2.12
C ILE A 9 21.99 -3.01 -1.84
N TYR A 10 22.02 -4.31 -2.05
CA TYR A 10 23.21 -5.13 -1.96
C TYR A 10 23.90 -5.11 -3.33
N GLU A 11 25.20 -4.88 -3.31
CA GLU A 11 26.08 -5.18 -4.43
C GLU A 11 26.10 -6.69 -4.64
N ASN A 12 26.05 -7.10 -5.91
CA ASN A 12 26.00 -8.49 -6.35
C ASN A 12 27.32 -8.83 -7.04
N GLU A 13 27.80 -10.05 -6.92
CA GLU A 13 29.03 -10.49 -7.60
C GLU A 13 28.83 -10.63 -9.11
N HIS A 14 27.57 -10.70 -9.58
CA HIS A 14 27.25 -10.61 -11.00
C HIS A 14 26.96 -9.17 -11.41
N ASP A 15 27.81 -8.61 -12.26
CA ASP A 15 27.60 -7.29 -12.90
C ASP A 15 26.23 -7.18 -13.58
N ALA A 16 25.74 -8.28 -14.12
CA ALA A 16 24.39 -8.40 -14.68
C ALA A 16 23.28 -7.94 -13.71
N VAL A 17 23.38 -8.33 -12.44
CA VAL A 17 22.39 -8.02 -11.41
C VAL A 17 22.50 -6.56 -10.99
N ASN A 18 23.73 -6.04 -10.84
CA ASN A 18 23.98 -4.63 -10.52
C ASN A 18 23.42 -3.73 -11.62
N ASP A 19 23.77 -4.01 -12.88
CA ASP A 19 23.25 -3.30 -14.06
C ASP A 19 21.72 -3.32 -14.12
N PHE A 20 21.10 -4.44 -13.80
CA PHE A 20 19.64 -4.54 -13.75
C PHE A 20 19.04 -3.57 -12.73
N ILE A 21 19.60 -3.54 -11.52
CA ILE A 21 19.12 -2.68 -10.43
C ILE A 21 19.32 -1.21 -10.79
N GLU A 22 20.49 -0.83 -11.29
CA GLU A 22 20.79 0.55 -11.74
C GLU A 22 19.83 1.00 -12.84
N ARG A 23 19.56 0.14 -13.83
CA ARG A 23 18.60 0.45 -14.90
C ARG A 23 17.19 0.61 -14.35
N LYS A 24 16.78 -0.18 -13.35
CA LYS A 24 15.48 -0.01 -12.69
C LYS A 24 15.42 1.30 -11.89
N GLU A 25 16.51 1.70 -11.27
CA GLU A 25 16.63 2.99 -10.58
C GLU A 25 16.51 4.16 -11.57
N ALA A 26 17.25 4.12 -12.68
CA ALA A 26 17.17 5.12 -13.75
C ALA A 26 15.77 5.23 -14.39
N MET A 27 14.99 4.14 -14.39
CA MET A 27 13.58 4.13 -14.82
C MET A 27 12.60 4.63 -13.73
N GLY A 28 13.08 5.21 -12.63
CA GLY A 28 12.25 5.79 -11.57
C GLY A 28 11.56 4.76 -10.67
N ARG A 29 12.09 3.54 -10.54
CA ARG A 29 11.52 2.56 -9.59
C ARG A 29 11.84 2.98 -8.15
N SER A 30 10.84 2.88 -7.28
CA SER A 30 11.00 3.24 -5.86
C SER A 30 12.10 2.44 -5.17
N ARG A 31 12.77 3.03 -4.18
CA ARG A 31 13.82 2.37 -3.39
C ARG A 31 13.37 1.05 -2.77
N ARG A 32 12.12 1.00 -2.29
CA ARG A 32 11.47 -0.24 -1.82
C ARG A 32 11.43 -1.35 -2.88
N THR A 33 11.12 -1.00 -4.13
CA THR A 33 11.11 -1.97 -5.25
C THR A 33 12.52 -2.44 -5.56
N LEU A 34 13.50 -1.54 -5.61
CA LEU A 34 14.90 -1.88 -5.85
C LEU A 34 15.46 -2.78 -4.74
N ASN A 35 15.14 -2.48 -3.48
CA ASN A 35 15.50 -3.30 -2.35
C ASN A 35 14.85 -4.70 -2.40
N ALA A 36 13.61 -4.82 -2.91
CA ALA A 36 12.97 -6.11 -3.11
C ALA A 36 13.71 -6.93 -4.19
N TYR A 37 14.02 -6.31 -5.35
CA TYR A 37 14.81 -6.96 -6.39
C TYR A 37 16.18 -7.41 -5.87
N SER A 38 16.90 -6.50 -5.22
CA SER A 38 18.24 -6.75 -4.69
C SER A 38 18.26 -7.88 -3.66
N ARG A 39 17.30 -7.91 -2.73
CA ARG A 39 17.19 -9.03 -1.76
C ARG A 39 16.91 -10.36 -2.43
N THR A 40 15.98 -10.38 -3.39
CA THR A 40 15.63 -11.61 -4.09
C THR A 40 16.81 -12.11 -4.93
N LEU A 41 17.46 -11.24 -5.68
CA LEU A 41 18.58 -11.62 -6.56
C LEU A 41 19.81 -12.04 -5.75
N LYS A 42 20.08 -11.38 -4.60
CA LYS A 42 21.10 -11.85 -3.67
C LYS A 42 20.80 -13.24 -3.12
N SER A 43 19.55 -13.47 -2.68
CA SER A 43 19.17 -14.77 -2.11
C SER A 43 19.28 -15.87 -3.17
N PHE A 44 18.87 -15.61 -4.40
CA PHE A 44 19.00 -16.56 -5.50
C PHE A 44 20.47 -16.82 -5.88
N PHE A 45 21.24 -15.78 -6.24
CA PHE A 45 22.58 -15.93 -6.81
C PHE A 45 23.72 -16.08 -5.79
N HIS A 46 23.54 -15.76 -4.52
CA HIS A 46 24.64 -15.86 -3.53
C HIS A 46 24.34 -16.80 -2.37
N GLU A 47 23.06 -17.02 -2.04
CA GLU A 47 22.69 -17.86 -0.90
C GLU A 47 22.35 -19.28 -1.38
N GLU A 48 21.55 -19.40 -2.45
CA GLU A 48 21.11 -20.70 -2.97
C GLU A 48 22.00 -21.22 -4.11
N PHE A 49 22.44 -20.36 -5.04
CA PHE A 49 23.26 -20.76 -6.20
C PHE A 49 24.51 -19.87 -6.43
N PRO A 50 25.50 -19.88 -5.51
CA PRO A 50 26.69 -19.01 -5.56
C PRO A 50 27.54 -19.17 -6.83
N ASP A 51 27.58 -20.37 -7.41
CA ASP A 51 28.42 -20.67 -8.58
C ASP A 51 27.66 -20.58 -9.91
N LEU A 52 26.37 -20.23 -9.90
CA LEU A 52 25.51 -20.26 -11.08
C LEU A 52 25.48 -18.88 -11.76
N ALA A 53 26.05 -18.80 -12.96
CA ALA A 53 26.01 -17.56 -13.72
C ALA A 53 24.59 -17.28 -14.28
N PRO A 54 24.20 -16.00 -14.43
CA PRO A 54 22.86 -15.62 -14.92
C PRO A 54 22.45 -16.24 -16.26
N GLN A 55 23.39 -16.47 -17.18
CA GLN A 55 23.12 -17.08 -18.49
C GLN A 55 22.86 -18.58 -18.45
N ASP A 56 23.28 -19.26 -17.37
CA ASP A 56 23.17 -20.72 -17.21
C ASP A 56 21.94 -21.10 -16.35
N VAL A 57 21.12 -20.12 -15.97
CA VAL A 57 19.90 -20.36 -15.19
C VAL A 57 18.85 -21.03 -16.07
N GLU A 58 18.28 -22.12 -15.57
CA GLU A 58 17.28 -22.95 -16.22
C GLU A 58 16.02 -22.99 -15.35
N VAL A 59 14.92 -23.53 -15.88
CA VAL A 59 13.65 -23.68 -15.14
C VAL A 59 13.85 -24.48 -13.84
N ARG A 60 14.63 -25.59 -13.88
CA ARG A 60 14.93 -26.42 -12.71
C ARG A 60 15.55 -25.64 -11.54
N HIS A 61 16.44 -24.68 -11.81
CA HIS A 61 17.05 -23.85 -10.78
C HIS A 61 16.01 -22.93 -10.10
N ILE A 62 14.99 -22.50 -10.85
CA ILE A 62 13.87 -21.72 -10.29
C ILE A 62 12.96 -22.62 -9.44
N GLU A 63 12.67 -23.84 -9.90
CA GLU A 63 11.86 -24.83 -9.16
C GLU A 63 12.55 -25.19 -7.84
N ASP A 64 13.84 -25.49 -7.87
CA ASP A 64 14.67 -25.76 -6.69
C ASP A 64 14.64 -24.58 -5.71
N TYR A 65 14.76 -23.35 -6.21
CA TYR A 65 14.63 -22.15 -5.39
C TYR A 65 13.26 -22.04 -4.71
N VAL A 66 12.18 -22.32 -5.43
CA VAL A 66 10.82 -22.33 -4.86
C VAL A 66 10.68 -23.43 -3.80
N GLY A 67 11.33 -24.58 -4.00
CA GLY A 67 11.48 -25.65 -3.02
C GLY A 67 12.18 -25.18 -1.73
N ALA A 68 13.33 -24.51 -1.85
CA ALA A 68 14.05 -23.93 -0.73
C ALA A 68 13.22 -22.86 0.01
N LEU A 69 12.46 -22.02 -0.72
CA LEU A 69 11.51 -21.07 -0.11
C LEU A 69 10.36 -21.76 0.62
N ALA A 70 9.97 -22.98 0.23
CA ALA A 70 8.94 -23.75 0.92
C ALA A 70 9.43 -24.26 2.28
N ALA A 71 10.70 -24.65 2.39
CA ALA A 71 11.32 -25.06 3.67
C ALA A 71 11.33 -23.93 4.72
N ARG A 72 11.16 -22.67 4.29
CA ARG A 72 11.11 -21.48 5.16
C ARG A 72 9.70 -21.08 5.61
N ASP A 73 8.69 -21.93 5.39
CA ASP A 73 7.28 -21.69 5.71
C ASP A 73 6.72 -20.33 5.20
N LEU A 74 7.19 -19.90 4.02
CA LEU A 74 6.78 -18.64 3.43
C LEU A 74 5.40 -18.75 2.78
N SER A 75 4.57 -17.71 2.96
CA SER A 75 3.27 -17.63 2.30
C SER A 75 3.38 -17.68 0.78
N GLN A 76 2.37 -18.23 0.09
CA GLN A 76 2.33 -18.30 -1.38
C GLN A 76 2.52 -16.92 -2.05
N ASN A 77 1.93 -15.85 -1.50
CA ASN A 77 2.14 -14.49 -1.99
C ASN A 77 3.59 -14.02 -1.84
N THR A 78 4.26 -14.45 -0.77
CA THR A 78 5.69 -14.16 -0.59
C THR A 78 6.48 -14.85 -1.69
N LYS A 79 6.27 -16.15 -1.93
CA LYS A 79 6.93 -16.92 -3.00
C LYS A 79 6.73 -16.28 -4.38
N ARG A 80 5.48 -15.92 -4.70
CA ARG A 80 5.13 -15.23 -5.94
C ARG A 80 5.92 -13.92 -6.12
N ARG A 81 6.10 -13.11 -5.07
CA ARG A 81 6.90 -11.87 -5.12
C ARG A 81 8.39 -12.11 -5.40
N TYR A 82 8.95 -13.22 -4.93
CA TYR A 82 10.31 -13.60 -5.28
C TYR A 82 10.38 -13.95 -6.78
N LEU A 83 9.45 -14.78 -7.27
CA LEU A 83 9.39 -15.12 -8.69
C LEU A 83 9.14 -13.92 -9.59
N GLU A 84 8.29 -12.96 -9.21
CA GLU A 84 8.08 -11.71 -9.96
C GLU A 84 9.38 -10.88 -10.06
N SER A 85 10.24 -10.94 -9.03
CA SER A 85 11.53 -10.26 -9.03
C SER A 85 12.51 -10.94 -9.98
N LEU A 86 12.61 -12.27 -9.92
CA LEU A 86 13.42 -13.07 -10.85
C LEU A 86 12.93 -12.94 -12.30
N SER A 87 11.62 -13.03 -12.51
CA SER A 87 10.98 -12.86 -13.81
C SER A 87 11.24 -11.46 -14.38
N SER A 88 11.23 -10.42 -13.54
CA SER A 88 11.61 -9.07 -14.00
C SER A 88 13.08 -8.98 -14.40
N PHE A 89 13.98 -9.72 -13.74
CA PHE A 89 15.41 -9.76 -14.09
C PHE A 89 15.62 -10.48 -15.42
N PHE A 90 15.11 -11.70 -15.58
CA PHE A 90 15.24 -12.46 -16.82
C PHE A 90 14.55 -11.80 -18.01
N GLY A 91 13.37 -11.19 -17.81
CA GLY A 91 12.71 -10.41 -18.86
C GLY A 91 13.48 -9.15 -19.29
N TRP A 92 14.39 -8.64 -18.45
CA TRP A 92 15.36 -7.62 -18.84
C TRP A 92 16.58 -8.24 -19.53
N ALA A 93 17.09 -9.35 -19.01
CA ALA A 93 18.29 -10.03 -19.53
C ALA A 93 18.09 -10.50 -20.97
N MET A 94 16.93 -11.12 -21.28
CA MET A 94 16.54 -11.55 -22.64
C MET A 94 16.59 -10.43 -23.70
N LYS A 95 16.55 -9.16 -23.28
CA LYS A 95 16.56 -8.00 -24.18
C LYS A 95 17.96 -7.41 -24.35
N ARG A 96 19.02 -8.16 -24.03
CA ARG A 96 20.40 -7.68 -24.06
C ARG A 96 21.28 -8.63 -24.87
N PRO A 97 22.08 -8.10 -25.83
CA PRO A 97 22.93 -8.94 -26.67
C PRO A 97 23.89 -9.86 -25.89
N ARG A 98 24.41 -9.41 -24.74
CA ARG A 98 25.30 -10.22 -23.90
C ARG A 98 24.67 -11.47 -23.28
N PHE A 99 23.34 -11.62 -23.39
CA PHE A 99 22.59 -12.78 -22.88
C PHE A 99 21.84 -13.48 -24.02
N GLU A 100 22.49 -13.63 -25.18
CA GLU A 100 21.91 -14.30 -26.35
C GLU A 100 21.42 -15.73 -26.07
N ASN A 101 22.06 -16.43 -25.13
CA ASN A 101 21.67 -17.78 -24.71
C ASN A 101 20.38 -17.81 -23.86
N ILE A 102 19.97 -16.68 -23.28
CA ILE A 102 18.71 -16.57 -22.53
C ILE A 102 17.57 -16.31 -23.52
N THR A 103 17.02 -17.39 -24.06
CA THR A 103 15.93 -17.35 -25.05
C THR A 103 14.53 -17.33 -24.43
N GLY A 104 14.43 -17.58 -23.12
CA GLY A 104 13.18 -17.64 -22.37
C GLY A 104 13.34 -17.07 -20.96
N ASN A 105 12.20 -16.84 -20.29
CA ASN A 105 12.18 -16.39 -18.91
C ASN A 105 11.89 -17.57 -17.99
N PRO A 106 12.90 -18.23 -17.39
CA PRO A 106 12.68 -19.44 -16.60
C PRO A 106 11.79 -19.17 -15.39
N ALA A 107 11.86 -17.97 -14.82
CA ALA A 107 11.03 -17.58 -13.68
C ALA A 107 9.57 -17.28 -14.06
N ALA A 108 9.28 -16.91 -15.31
CA ALA A 108 7.90 -16.73 -15.77
C ALA A 108 7.16 -18.07 -15.88
N VAL A 109 7.84 -19.14 -16.33
CA VAL A 109 7.28 -20.49 -16.44
C VAL A 109 6.77 -20.96 -15.07
N VAL A 110 7.65 -20.96 -14.06
CA VAL A 110 7.28 -21.38 -12.70
C VAL A 110 6.23 -20.45 -12.08
N LEU A 111 6.24 -19.15 -12.41
CA LEU A 111 5.27 -18.18 -11.90
C LEU A 111 3.83 -18.47 -12.35
N GLU A 112 3.65 -19.05 -13.55
CA GLU A 112 2.33 -19.45 -14.08
C GLU A 112 1.77 -20.67 -13.33
N GLU A 113 2.64 -21.55 -12.84
CA GLU A 113 2.26 -22.76 -12.10
C GLU A 113 1.89 -22.47 -10.64
N ILE A 114 2.37 -21.35 -10.05
CA ILE A 114 1.99 -20.97 -8.69
C ILE A 114 0.59 -20.34 -8.68
N PRO A 115 -0.41 -20.99 -8.05
CA PRO A 115 -1.77 -20.50 -8.05
C PRO A 115 -1.86 -19.15 -7.34
N GLN A 116 -2.54 -18.19 -7.97
CA GLN A 116 -2.82 -16.91 -7.35
C GLN A 116 -3.89 -17.11 -6.28
N LYS A 117 -3.48 -17.09 -5.00
CA LYS A 117 -4.43 -17.14 -3.89
C LYS A 117 -5.10 -15.78 -3.72
N TYR A 118 -6.27 -15.62 -4.32
CA TYR A 118 -7.16 -14.50 -4.01
C TYR A 118 -7.56 -14.61 -2.54
N ARG A 119 -7.30 -13.54 -1.78
CA ARG A 119 -7.74 -13.49 -0.40
C ARG A 119 -9.18 -13.02 -0.39
N GLU A 120 -10.05 -13.78 0.27
CA GLU A 120 -11.37 -13.30 0.61
C GLU A 120 -11.27 -12.07 1.52
N ARG A 121 -12.26 -11.19 1.39
CA ARG A 121 -12.38 -9.98 2.21
C ARG A 121 -12.44 -10.41 3.69
N PRO A 122 -11.75 -9.70 4.61
CA PRO A 122 -11.91 -9.98 6.03
C PRO A 122 -13.37 -9.82 6.47
N ASP A 123 -13.89 -10.76 7.26
CA ASP A 123 -15.26 -10.74 7.79
C ASP A 123 -15.54 -9.44 8.57
N CYS A 124 -14.52 -8.95 9.27
CA CYS A 124 -14.56 -7.71 10.04
C CYS A 124 -14.57 -6.44 9.17
N ALA A 125 -14.38 -6.54 7.85
CA ALA A 125 -14.24 -5.36 6.99
C ALA A 125 -15.60 -4.74 6.63
N THR A 126 -16.47 -4.46 7.60
CA THR A 126 -17.78 -3.83 7.38
C THR A 126 -17.81 -2.36 7.82
N TRP A 127 -18.81 -1.59 7.35
CA TRP A 127 -19.02 -0.21 7.81
C TRP A 127 -19.31 -0.14 9.30
N GLU A 128 -20.15 -1.05 9.82
CA GLU A 128 -20.47 -1.11 11.25
C GLU A 128 -19.25 -1.40 12.11
N SER A 129 -18.38 -2.33 11.67
CA SER A 129 -17.10 -2.59 12.34
C SER A 129 -16.21 -1.34 12.35
N ALA A 130 -16.07 -0.64 11.21
CA ALA A 130 -15.29 0.58 11.11
C ALA A 130 -15.80 1.69 12.04
N LYS A 131 -17.13 1.89 12.08
CA LYS A 131 -17.80 2.84 12.97
C LYS A 131 -17.52 2.52 14.43
N LYS A 132 -17.79 1.28 14.88
CA LYS A 132 -17.52 0.84 16.27
C LYS A 132 -16.07 1.06 16.69
N ILE A 133 -15.12 0.78 15.79
CA ILE A 133 -13.69 1.02 16.02
C ILE A 133 -13.42 2.50 16.22
N ILE A 134 -13.88 3.36 15.30
CA ILE A 134 -13.62 4.81 15.36
C ILE A 134 -14.16 5.41 16.66
N HIS A 135 -15.37 5.02 17.07
CA HIS A 135 -15.97 5.43 18.34
C HIS A 135 -15.09 5.09 19.56
N ASN A 136 -14.42 3.94 19.53
CA ASN A 136 -13.55 3.45 20.61
C ASN A 136 -12.12 4.00 20.58
N ILE A 137 -11.73 4.79 19.56
CA ILE A 137 -10.44 5.50 19.57
C ILE A 137 -10.55 6.74 20.46
N ALA A 138 -9.86 6.73 21.61
CA ALA A 138 -9.93 7.84 22.57
C ALA A 138 -9.11 9.06 22.14
N GLU A 139 -7.91 8.84 21.60
CA GLU A 139 -6.95 9.89 21.28
C GLU A 139 -7.39 10.67 20.03
N PRO A 140 -7.65 12.00 20.10
CA PRO A 140 -8.30 12.74 19.02
C PRO A 140 -7.53 12.76 17.69
N ARG A 141 -6.19 12.80 17.71
CA ARG A 141 -5.38 12.71 16.49
C ARG A 141 -5.59 11.36 15.79
N ASN A 142 -5.46 10.25 16.53
CA ASN A 142 -5.69 8.91 15.98
C ASN A 142 -7.14 8.74 15.51
N LYS A 143 -8.12 9.34 16.20
CA LYS A 143 -9.53 9.33 15.79
C LYS A 143 -9.71 10.09 14.47
N ALA A 144 -9.17 11.30 14.35
CA ALA A 144 -9.22 12.08 13.11
C ALA A 144 -8.56 11.34 11.93
N ILE A 145 -7.40 10.72 12.14
CA ILE A 145 -6.74 9.88 11.13
C ILE A 145 -7.66 8.72 10.71
N ALA A 146 -8.26 8.02 11.66
CA ALA A 146 -9.16 6.89 11.35
C ALA A 146 -10.43 7.33 10.62
N VAL A 147 -11.00 8.49 10.96
CA VAL A 147 -12.13 9.10 10.25
C VAL A 147 -11.76 9.39 8.81
N ILE A 148 -10.62 10.06 8.55
CA ILE A 148 -10.13 10.32 7.18
C ILE A 148 -9.98 9.00 6.41
N LEU A 149 -9.36 7.98 7.01
CA LEU A 149 -9.16 6.69 6.34
C LEU A 149 -10.49 6.00 5.98
N ALA A 150 -11.47 6.02 6.89
CA ALA A 150 -12.78 5.41 6.67
C ALA A 150 -13.62 6.17 5.65
N LYS A 151 -13.52 7.50 5.65
CA LYS A 151 -14.34 8.41 4.84
C LYS A 151 -13.77 8.73 3.47
N THR A 152 -12.47 8.54 3.25
CA THR A 152 -11.83 8.82 1.93
C THR A 152 -11.24 7.57 1.29
N GLY A 153 -11.04 6.51 2.07
CA GLY A 153 -10.34 5.30 1.64
C GLY A 153 -8.87 5.52 1.29
N CYS A 154 -8.25 6.68 1.58
CA CYS A 154 -6.85 6.94 1.28
C CYS A 154 -5.90 5.96 2.01
N ARG A 155 -4.64 5.91 1.57
CA ARG A 155 -3.61 5.10 2.25
C ARG A 155 -3.17 5.81 3.52
N ILE A 156 -2.77 5.02 4.54
CA ILE A 156 -2.26 5.57 5.80
C ILE A 156 -1.09 6.56 5.60
N ARG A 157 -0.17 6.30 4.67
CA ARG A 157 0.93 7.23 4.42
C ARG A 157 0.44 8.57 3.87
N GLU A 158 -0.47 8.53 2.89
CA GLU A 158 -1.12 9.70 2.32
C GLU A 158 -1.82 10.52 3.41
N ALA A 159 -2.58 9.86 4.30
CA ALA A 159 -3.23 10.55 5.43
C ALA A 159 -2.24 11.20 6.41
N LEU A 160 -1.09 10.56 6.66
CA LEU A 160 -0.05 11.07 7.54
C LEU A 160 0.90 12.07 6.87
N GLU A 161 0.71 12.35 5.58
CA GLU A 161 1.45 13.34 4.77
C GLU A 161 0.63 14.62 4.57
N ILE A 162 -0.63 14.67 5.03
CA ILE A 162 -1.49 15.85 4.90
C ILE A 162 -0.87 17.03 5.64
N GLU A 163 -0.73 18.15 4.94
CA GLU A 163 -0.30 19.45 5.48
C GLU A 163 -1.50 20.37 5.71
N HIS A 164 -1.30 21.46 6.45
CA HIS A 164 -2.35 22.47 6.67
C HIS A 164 -2.89 23.05 5.35
N ASP A 165 -2.02 23.32 4.39
CA ASP A 165 -2.38 23.85 3.06
C ASP A 165 -3.12 22.85 2.15
N ASP A 166 -3.25 21.59 2.58
CA ASP A 166 -4.04 20.59 1.86
C ASP A 166 -5.53 20.62 2.22
N LEU A 167 -5.88 21.35 3.28
CA LEU A 167 -7.22 21.43 3.83
C LEU A 167 -8.05 22.48 3.12
N MET A 168 -8.74 22.06 2.05
CA MET A 168 -9.73 22.88 1.35
C MET A 168 -11.12 22.54 1.90
N LEU A 169 -11.27 22.63 3.23
CA LEU A 169 -12.46 22.13 3.94
C LEU A 169 -13.73 22.91 3.58
N ASP A 170 -13.62 24.22 3.36
CA ASP A 170 -14.73 25.06 2.90
C ASP A 170 -15.23 24.65 1.50
N GLU A 171 -14.34 24.11 0.67
CA GLU A 171 -14.69 23.52 -0.63
C GLU A 171 -15.11 22.05 -0.51
N GLY A 172 -14.95 21.44 0.66
CA GLY A 172 -15.23 20.03 0.94
C GLY A 172 -14.23 19.05 0.32
N PHE A 173 -12.94 19.41 0.28
CA PHE A 173 -11.87 18.55 -0.24
C PHE A 173 -10.63 18.52 0.66
N ILE A 174 -9.88 17.42 0.55
CA ILE A 174 -8.49 17.32 1.05
C ILE A 174 -7.57 16.98 -0.13
N ARG A 175 -6.43 17.66 -0.23
CA ARG A 175 -5.39 17.34 -1.20
C ARG A 175 -4.46 16.24 -0.66
N LEU A 176 -4.11 15.27 -1.51
CA LEU A 176 -3.17 14.20 -1.21
C LEU A 176 -1.97 14.35 -2.15
N ARG A 177 -0.83 14.81 -1.59
CA ARG A 177 0.37 15.22 -2.34
C ARG A 177 1.23 14.05 -2.83
N GLU A 178 1.44 13.04 -2.00
CA GLU A 178 2.41 11.99 -2.28
C GLU A 178 1.73 10.66 -2.62
N ARG A 179 1.36 10.48 -3.89
CA ARG A 179 0.95 9.15 -4.39
C ARG A 179 2.10 8.44 -5.07
N LYS A 180 1.98 7.11 -5.12
CA LYS A 180 2.90 6.25 -5.88
C LYS A 180 2.99 6.77 -7.33
N GLY A 181 4.18 7.18 -7.76
CA GLY A 181 4.42 7.74 -9.10
C GLY A 181 4.44 9.27 -9.17
N GLY A 182 4.36 9.99 -8.03
CA GLY A 182 4.49 11.45 -7.97
C GLY A 182 3.23 12.22 -8.37
N SER A 183 2.08 11.55 -8.44
CA SER A 183 0.80 12.20 -8.74
C SER A 183 0.15 12.80 -7.49
N GLN A 184 -0.52 13.94 -7.68
CA GLN A 184 -1.37 14.57 -6.67
C GLN A 184 -2.84 14.33 -7.01
N THR A 185 -3.72 14.36 -6.02
CA THR A 185 -5.17 14.42 -6.26
C THR A 185 -5.86 15.16 -5.12
N VAL A 186 -7.11 15.54 -5.36
CA VAL A 186 -8.04 15.93 -4.30
C VAL A 186 -9.02 14.79 -4.03
N VAL A 187 -9.49 14.66 -2.79
CA VAL A 187 -10.54 13.73 -2.40
C VAL A 187 -11.67 14.49 -1.70
N PRO A 188 -12.93 14.20 -2.03
CA PRO A 188 -14.06 14.83 -1.36
C PRO A 188 -14.15 14.37 0.09
N VAL A 189 -14.62 15.26 0.96
CA VAL A 189 -14.86 15.01 2.39
C VAL A 189 -16.21 15.58 2.82
N ASP A 190 -16.74 15.04 3.91
CA ASP A 190 -17.98 15.47 4.53
C ASP A 190 -17.74 16.21 5.86
N ASN A 191 -18.83 16.70 6.46
CA ASN A 191 -18.78 17.48 7.70
C ASN A 191 -18.22 16.67 8.89
N GLU A 192 -18.34 15.34 8.87
CA GLU A 192 -17.78 14.49 9.94
C GLU A 192 -16.25 14.45 9.88
N VAL A 193 -15.66 14.42 8.68
CA VAL A 193 -14.20 14.55 8.50
C VAL A 193 -13.75 15.95 8.94
N GLU A 194 -14.43 16.99 8.47
CA GLU A 194 -14.13 18.38 8.85
C GLU A 194 -14.14 18.56 10.37
N HIS A 195 -15.20 18.08 11.03
CA HIS A 195 -15.35 18.16 12.47
C HIS A 195 -14.25 17.41 13.23
N ALA A 196 -13.89 16.20 12.77
CA ALA A 196 -12.82 15.44 13.37
C ALA A 196 -11.45 16.15 13.25
N ILE A 197 -11.19 16.80 12.12
CA ILE A 197 -9.98 17.60 11.89
C ILE A 197 -9.98 18.82 12.80
N LYS A 198 -11.05 19.61 12.82
CA LYS A 198 -11.17 20.82 13.64
C LYS A 198 -11.05 20.51 15.14
N ARG A 199 -11.68 19.42 15.62
CA ARG A 199 -11.53 18.95 17.00
C ARG A 199 -10.08 18.63 17.36
N TYR A 200 -9.34 18.01 16.45
CA TYR A 200 -7.91 17.74 16.69
C TYR A 200 -7.09 19.02 16.67
N GLN A 201 -7.34 19.95 15.74
CA GLN A 201 -6.62 21.22 15.66
C GLN A 201 -6.73 22.05 16.95
N LEU A 202 -7.86 22.01 17.65
CA LEU A 202 -8.06 22.71 18.93
C LEU A 202 -7.13 22.25 20.06
N ILE A 203 -6.60 21.02 19.98
CA ILE A 203 -5.71 20.45 21.00
C ILE A 203 -4.31 20.15 20.47
N ARG A 204 -4.07 20.43 19.18
CA ARG A 204 -2.77 20.26 18.55
C ARG A 204 -1.83 21.30 19.17
N PRO A 205 -0.62 20.91 19.60
CA PRO A 205 0.38 21.89 20.04
C PRO A 205 0.68 22.90 18.94
N ASP A 206 0.90 24.15 19.33
CA ASP A 206 1.47 25.17 18.44
C ASP A 206 2.92 24.76 18.12
N ASP A 207 3.22 24.64 16.83
CA ASP A 207 4.55 24.36 16.33
C ASP A 207 4.74 24.92 14.91
N ASP A 208 5.99 24.88 14.42
CA ASP A 208 6.35 25.33 13.07
C ASP A 208 6.18 24.23 12.01
N SER A 209 5.49 23.12 12.33
CA SER A 209 5.35 21.98 11.42
C SER A 209 4.18 22.20 10.46
N ASN A 210 4.43 22.06 9.17
CA ASN A 210 3.38 22.13 8.14
C ASN A 210 2.43 20.92 8.20
N TYR A 211 2.84 19.80 8.80
CA TYR A 211 2.02 18.60 8.87
C TYR A 211 0.82 18.78 9.78
N LEU A 212 -0.35 18.35 9.31
CA LEU A 212 -1.55 18.32 10.14
C LEU A 212 -1.33 17.44 11.37
N PHE A 213 -0.87 16.20 11.17
CA PHE A 213 -0.74 15.20 12.23
C PHE A 213 0.69 15.09 12.77
N LEU A 214 0.83 15.30 14.08
CA LEU A 214 2.11 15.26 14.78
C LEU A 214 2.24 14.08 15.73
N SER A 215 3.44 13.52 15.83
CA SER A 215 3.84 12.66 16.93
C SER A 215 3.99 13.48 18.22
N VAL A 216 4.07 12.79 19.36
CA VAL A 216 4.32 13.43 20.68
C VAL A 216 5.65 14.22 20.69
N ARG A 217 6.57 13.91 19.78
CA ARG A 217 7.88 14.57 19.64
C ARG A 217 7.90 15.65 18.55
N GLY A 218 6.75 16.16 18.10
CA GLY A 218 6.64 17.18 17.04
C GLY A 218 6.99 16.70 15.62
N ASN A 219 7.52 15.50 15.46
CA ASN A 219 7.82 14.90 14.16
C ASN A 219 6.58 14.21 13.56
N ARG A 220 6.62 13.82 12.29
CA ARG A 220 5.56 13.05 11.63
C ARG A 220 5.12 11.83 12.44
N VAL A 221 3.81 11.57 12.48
CA VAL A 221 3.25 10.38 13.15
C VAL A 221 3.77 9.10 12.50
N ASN A 222 4.20 8.14 13.33
CA ASN A 222 4.57 6.83 12.84
C ASN A 222 3.30 5.99 12.55
N THR A 223 3.24 5.39 11.37
CA THR A 223 2.19 4.43 10.98
C THR A 223 1.91 3.35 12.03
N THR A 224 2.93 2.88 12.74
CA THR A 224 2.80 1.85 13.79
C THR A 224 1.94 2.34 14.96
N GLN A 225 1.98 3.63 15.31
CA GLN A 225 1.17 4.20 16.38
C GLN A 225 -0.31 4.15 16.03
N VAL A 226 -0.67 4.54 14.82
CA VAL A 226 -2.05 4.48 14.32
C VAL A 226 -2.52 3.03 14.18
N GLN A 227 -1.66 2.13 13.69
CA GLN A 227 -1.97 0.70 13.61
C GLN A 227 -2.29 0.11 14.99
N ARG A 228 -1.53 0.50 16.02
CA ARG A 228 -1.80 0.09 17.39
C ARG A 228 -3.12 0.65 17.90
N ALA A 229 -3.37 1.95 17.72
CA ALA A 229 -4.63 2.57 18.13
C ALA A 229 -5.87 1.91 17.49
N VAL A 230 -5.80 1.61 16.18
CA VAL A 230 -6.87 0.89 15.46
C VAL A 230 -7.04 -0.53 15.99
N ARG A 231 -5.94 -1.24 16.28
CA ARG A 231 -5.97 -2.59 16.85
C ARG A 231 -6.63 -2.59 18.22
N ASP A 232 -6.15 -1.72 19.12
CA ASP A 232 -6.62 -1.64 20.49
C ASP A 232 -8.11 -1.27 20.53
N ALA A 233 -8.54 -0.34 19.66
CA ALA A 233 -9.96 0.01 19.51
C ALA A 233 -10.80 -1.13 18.90
N ALA A 234 -10.26 -1.92 17.97
CA ALA A 234 -10.95 -3.09 17.41
C ALA A 234 -11.17 -4.20 18.43
N VAL A 235 -10.20 -4.44 19.32
CA VAL A 235 -10.35 -5.37 20.43
C VAL A 235 -11.40 -4.85 21.41
N LYS A 236 -11.28 -3.59 21.83
CA LYS A 236 -12.24 -2.96 22.76
C LYS A 236 -13.68 -2.95 22.22
N ALA A 237 -13.84 -2.77 20.92
CA ALA A 237 -15.14 -2.75 20.25
C ALA A 237 -15.75 -4.15 19.99
N GLY A 238 -15.05 -5.23 20.36
CA GLY A 238 -15.48 -6.60 20.08
C GLY A 238 -15.49 -6.96 18.58
N VAL A 239 -14.70 -6.24 17.77
CA VAL A 239 -14.59 -6.48 16.32
C VAL A 239 -13.50 -7.51 15.99
N MET A 240 -12.52 -7.66 16.89
CA MET A 240 -11.36 -8.55 16.72
C MET A 240 -10.93 -9.09 18.07
N ASP A 241 -10.54 -10.36 18.14
CA ASP A 241 -10.00 -10.95 19.36
C ASP A 241 -8.61 -10.38 19.70
N GLU A 242 -8.27 -10.38 21.00
CA GLU A 242 -6.92 -10.05 21.44
C GLU A 242 -5.92 -11.06 20.86
N GLY A 243 -4.80 -10.57 20.33
CA GLY A 243 -3.79 -11.42 19.69
C GLY A 243 -4.17 -11.95 18.29
N GLU A 244 -5.30 -11.55 17.70
CA GLU A 244 -5.66 -12.00 16.35
C GLU A 244 -4.62 -11.58 15.30
N THR A 245 -4.23 -12.55 14.47
CA THR A 245 -3.21 -12.42 13.42
C THR A 245 -3.71 -12.91 12.07
N ARG A 246 -4.78 -13.71 12.03
CA ARG A 246 -5.38 -14.26 10.80
C ARG A 246 -5.96 -13.13 9.97
N PHE A 247 -5.58 -13.09 8.70
CA PHE A 247 -5.96 -12.01 7.79
C PHE A 247 -7.47 -11.77 7.71
N HIS A 248 -8.28 -12.84 7.69
CA HIS A 248 -9.72 -12.75 7.51
C HIS A 248 -10.47 -12.20 8.74
N ARG A 249 -9.84 -12.13 9.91
CA ARG A 249 -10.43 -11.58 11.14
C ARG A 249 -9.75 -10.31 11.64
N LYS A 250 -8.78 -9.79 10.87
CA LYS A 250 -7.93 -8.68 11.31
C LYS A 250 -8.40 -7.35 10.73
N PHE A 251 -8.69 -6.40 11.61
CA PHE A 251 -8.91 -5.01 11.22
C PHE A 251 -7.60 -4.21 11.33
N THR A 252 -7.21 -3.54 10.25
CA THR A 252 -6.00 -2.69 10.18
C THR A 252 -6.35 -1.37 9.48
N PRO A 253 -5.46 -0.36 9.49
CA PRO A 253 -5.69 0.87 8.71
C PRO A 253 -6.00 0.61 7.23
N HIS A 254 -5.44 -0.44 6.62
CA HIS A 254 -5.75 -0.78 5.23
C HIS A 254 -7.18 -1.34 5.06
N THR A 255 -7.73 -1.96 6.11
CA THR A 255 -9.11 -2.48 6.12
C THR A 255 -10.13 -1.36 5.92
N PHE A 256 -9.86 -0.13 6.40
CA PHE A 256 -10.72 1.03 6.13
C PHE A 256 -10.89 1.32 4.63
N ARG A 257 -9.83 1.21 3.83
CA ARG A 257 -9.92 1.37 2.37
C ARG A 257 -10.82 0.31 1.73
N THR A 258 -10.75 -0.93 2.21
CA THR A 258 -11.64 -2.01 1.77
C THR A 258 -13.09 -1.71 2.14
N VAL A 259 -13.33 -1.31 3.41
CA VAL A 259 -14.65 -0.90 3.90
C VAL A 259 -15.23 0.22 3.04
N PHE A 260 -14.46 1.28 2.81
CA PHE A 260 -14.83 2.42 1.98
C PHE A 260 -15.21 1.98 0.56
N THR A 261 -14.33 1.21 -0.10
CA THR A 261 -14.54 0.76 -1.48
C THR A 261 -15.84 -0.06 -1.60
N THR A 262 -16.07 -0.98 -0.68
CA THR A 262 -17.29 -1.79 -0.72
C THR A 262 -18.52 -0.97 -0.35
N LEU A 263 -18.42 -0.06 0.63
CA LEU A 263 -19.53 0.83 0.97
C LEU A 263 -19.97 1.61 -0.26
N MET A 264 -19.04 2.31 -0.92
CA MET A 264 -19.37 3.16 -2.07
C MET A 264 -20.01 2.37 -3.21
N ARG A 265 -19.48 1.19 -3.54
CA ARG A 265 -20.08 0.30 -4.55
C ARG A 265 -21.48 -0.15 -4.16
N ASN A 266 -21.67 -0.54 -2.91
CA ASN A 266 -22.98 -0.98 -2.40
C ASN A 266 -24.00 0.17 -2.31
N GLN A 267 -23.55 1.43 -2.37
CA GLN A 267 -24.41 2.61 -2.42
C GLN A 267 -24.62 3.11 -3.86
N GLY A 268 -24.06 2.43 -4.87
CA GLY A 268 -24.30 2.72 -6.27
C GLY A 268 -23.31 3.68 -6.93
N MET A 269 -22.22 4.04 -6.26
CA MET A 269 -21.17 4.90 -6.84
C MET A 269 -20.61 4.28 -8.12
N LYS A 270 -20.46 5.09 -9.18
CA LYS A 270 -19.92 4.61 -10.45
C LYS A 270 -18.46 4.22 -10.27
N ASP A 271 -18.07 3.06 -10.81
CA ASP A 271 -16.72 2.51 -10.60
C ASP A 271 -15.61 3.47 -11.07
N HIS A 272 -15.82 4.23 -12.15
CA HIS A 272 -14.83 5.19 -12.65
C HIS A 272 -14.67 6.41 -11.71
N ILE A 273 -15.74 6.87 -11.05
CA ILE A 273 -15.68 7.92 -10.04
C ILE A 273 -15.01 7.40 -8.76
N LEU A 274 -15.35 6.18 -8.32
CA LEU A 274 -14.68 5.54 -7.19
C LEU A 274 -13.17 5.35 -7.44
N GLN A 275 -12.79 4.96 -8.66
CA GLN A 275 -11.38 4.86 -9.06
C GLN A 275 -10.68 6.22 -9.07
N HIS A 276 -11.37 7.28 -9.51
CA HIS A 276 -10.88 8.65 -9.45
C HIS A 276 -10.61 9.08 -8.00
N ILE A 277 -11.59 8.95 -7.09
CA ILE A 277 -11.45 9.29 -5.66
C ILE A 277 -10.32 8.48 -5.00
N ARG A 278 -10.30 7.17 -5.24
CA ARG A 278 -9.25 6.28 -4.70
C ARG A 278 -7.89 6.53 -5.34
N GLY A 279 -7.83 7.20 -6.49
CA GLY A 279 -6.71 7.39 -7.41
C GLY A 279 -5.85 6.13 -7.55
N ASP A 280 -6.49 5.04 -7.95
CA ASP A 280 -5.85 3.78 -8.32
C ASP A 280 -5.19 3.86 -9.72
N ALA A 281 -4.91 5.07 -10.22
CA ALA A 281 -4.34 5.34 -11.54
C ALA A 281 -2.89 4.82 -11.67
N ASN A 282 -2.72 3.51 -11.85
CA ASN A 282 -1.54 2.90 -12.46
C ASN A 282 -1.79 2.52 -13.94
N ASN A 283 -2.95 2.84 -14.51
CA ASN A 283 -3.14 2.67 -15.95
C ASN A 283 -2.86 3.99 -16.65
N ARG A 284 -1.91 3.94 -17.59
CA ARG A 284 -1.57 4.96 -18.59
C ARG A 284 -2.73 5.25 -19.58
N THR A 285 -3.95 5.04 -19.13
CA THR A 285 -5.21 5.13 -19.87
C THR A 285 -6.30 5.51 -18.86
N MET A 286 -6.10 6.63 -18.16
CA MET A 286 -7.25 7.50 -17.95
C MET A 286 -7.51 8.05 -19.34
N ASP A 287 -8.47 7.46 -20.04
CA ASP A 287 -8.87 7.88 -21.37
C ASP A 287 -8.99 9.40 -21.38
N VAL A 288 -8.48 10.01 -22.44
CA VAL A 288 -8.68 11.42 -22.79
C VAL A 288 -10.18 11.82 -22.76
N TYR A 289 -11.09 10.83 -22.67
CA TYR A 289 -12.54 10.95 -22.65
C TYR A 289 -13.23 10.92 -21.26
N THR A 290 -12.54 10.62 -20.15
CA THR A 290 -13.17 10.54 -18.79
C THR A 290 -12.53 11.48 -17.78
N ARG A 291 -12.47 12.79 -18.12
CA ARG A 291 -12.24 13.82 -17.10
C ARG A 291 -13.45 13.87 -16.16
N VAL A 292 -13.37 13.14 -15.05
CA VAL A 292 -14.34 13.26 -13.95
C VAL A 292 -14.20 14.66 -13.35
N ASP A 293 -15.29 15.43 -13.35
CA ASP A 293 -15.32 16.71 -12.67
C ASP A 293 -15.26 16.48 -11.15
N ARG A 294 -14.44 17.28 -10.44
CA ARG A 294 -14.26 17.13 -8.99
C ARG A 294 -15.56 17.36 -8.21
N ASN A 295 -16.46 18.22 -8.72
CA ASN A 295 -17.74 18.50 -8.08
C ASN A 295 -18.72 17.36 -8.31
N ASP A 296 -18.74 16.75 -9.50
CA ASP A 296 -19.53 15.54 -9.76
C ASP A 296 -19.08 14.39 -8.85
N ALA A 297 -17.75 14.20 -8.71
CA ALA A 297 -17.19 13.21 -7.79
C ALA A 297 -17.57 13.49 -6.33
N ARG A 298 -17.61 14.76 -5.92
CA ARG A 298 -18.05 15.18 -4.58
C ARG A 298 -19.53 14.94 -4.37
N GLN A 299 -20.38 15.25 -5.35
CA GLN A 299 -21.81 15.00 -5.25
C GLN A 299 -22.10 13.51 -5.08
N GLU A 300 -21.54 12.66 -5.96
CA GLU A 300 -21.74 11.21 -5.88
C GLU A 300 -21.15 10.62 -4.58
N TYR A 301 -20.04 11.20 -4.10
CA TYR A 301 -19.50 10.89 -2.78
C TYR A 301 -20.48 11.18 -1.65
N LEU A 302 -21.08 12.37 -1.61
CA LEU A 302 -22.01 12.77 -0.55
C LEU A 302 -23.31 11.97 -0.59
N GLU A 303 -23.76 11.55 -1.77
CA GLU A 303 -24.93 10.67 -1.95
C GLU A 303 -24.66 9.25 -1.43
N CYS A 304 -23.41 8.77 -1.53
CA CYS A 304 -23.04 7.41 -1.17
C CYS A 304 -22.46 7.25 0.24
N ILE A 305 -21.78 8.25 0.79
CA ILE A 305 -21.10 8.11 2.08
C ILE A 305 -22.12 8.00 3.22
N LYS A 306 -21.92 7.02 4.11
CA LYS A 306 -22.73 6.87 5.32
C LYS A 306 -22.15 7.65 6.50
N SER A 307 -23.03 8.07 7.42
CA SER A 307 -22.65 8.69 8.69
C SER A 307 -21.88 7.74 9.61
N LEU A 308 -20.89 8.27 10.34
CA LEU A 308 -20.21 7.64 11.48
C LEU A 308 -20.89 7.96 12.81
N ASP A 309 -21.78 8.94 12.86
CA ASP A 309 -22.48 9.47 14.04
C ASP A 309 -21.52 10.02 15.12
N LEU A 310 -20.62 10.94 14.74
CA LEU A 310 -19.56 11.54 15.57
C LEU A 310 -19.91 12.85 16.32
#